data_AF-A0AAW2FNR5-F1
#
_entry.id   AF-A0AAW2FNR5-F1
#
_cell.length_a   1.000
_cell.length_b   1.000
_cell.length_c   1.000
_cell.angle_alpha   90.00
_cell.angle_beta   90.00
_cell.angle_gamma   90.00
#
_symmetry.space_group_name_H-M   'P 1'
#
loop_
_entity.id
_entity.type
_entity.pdbx_description
1 polymer ?
#
loop_
_entity_poly.entity_id
_entity_poly.type
_entity_poly.pdbx_seq_one_letter_code
_entity_poly.pdbx_strand_id
1 'polypeptide(L)'
;MPRNLSHQNDILYITRPTRNILLALGAWPSIGKERSVYPRVHNLFLIFISYALLSSDIIPGVLYWLIEGTARIRLQMIPLLLYDVMSASQYGIFIFRYDQLRRCLKHVEEDWQNVLTADTRDIMLKSARMGKRLVTICGVFMYSGSLTFRIIIPLSQGKIVTDQNATIRQFASPGYYFSLDVQASPVYETVFIIQCLTGLITVSVATSACGLTAIFVVHACGQLKILIDLMRDLVQKQWKNECEVNEKLIKVVEHQIRVRNFLRLVQDTLQEVYLMEVLVNTVTICLLVYFMLVDWQSRNITILCSYVISITNVIIHIFLFCYTGEQLSTQAEKVAITSCELEWYRLPDKKARSIVLLMIMSNAPTKISAGKFVDLSLKTFGDVMKTAGAYFNMLRNVVE
;
A
#
# COMPACT_ATOMS: atom_id res chain seq x y z
N MET A 1 19.99 -15.90 26.72
CA MET A 1 20.40 -14.84 25.78
C MET A 1 19.68 -13.55 26.16
N PRO A 2 20.37 -12.41 26.30
CA PRO A 2 19.72 -11.12 26.53
C PRO A 2 18.75 -10.83 25.37
N ARG A 3 17.59 -10.27 25.67
CA ARG A 3 16.57 -9.87 24.70
C ARG A 3 16.28 -8.39 24.87
N ASN A 4 15.98 -7.70 23.79
CA ASN A 4 15.53 -6.30 23.88
C ASN A 4 14.26 -6.22 24.73
N LEU A 5 14.32 -5.64 25.93
CA LEU A 5 13.16 -5.53 26.82
C LEU A 5 12.08 -4.58 26.27
N SER A 6 12.44 -3.69 25.34
CA SER A 6 11.54 -2.69 24.74
C SER A 6 10.86 -3.11 23.43
N HIS A 7 11.19 -4.29 22.90
CA HIS A 7 10.75 -4.72 21.56
C HIS A 7 9.22 -4.70 21.37
N GLN A 8 8.43 -5.08 22.39
CA GLN A 8 6.97 -5.10 22.29
C GLN A 8 6.39 -3.69 22.09
N ASN A 9 6.94 -2.70 22.82
CA ASN A 9 6.52 -1.32 22.70
C ASN A 9 6.94 -0.72 21.35
N ASP A 10 8.16 -1.05 20.89
CA ASP A 10 8.67 -0.60 19.59
C ASP A 10 7.81 -1.16 18.44
N ILE A 11 7.53 -2.48 18.42
CA ILE A 11 6.69 -3.10 17.39
C ILE A 11 5.26 -2.56 17.43
N LEU A 12 4.67 -2.44 18.62
CA LEU A 12 3.33 -1.89 18.77
C LEU A 12 3.28 -0.45 18.24
N TYR A 13 4.29 0.38 18.54
CA TYR A 13 4.37 1.76 18.08
C TYR A 13 4.38 1.89 16.56
N ILE A 14 5.10 0.98 15.88
CA ILE A 14 5.29 0.96 14.42
C ILE A 14 4.05 0.45 13.72
N THR A 15 3.51 -0.66 14.22
CA THR A 15 2.35 -1.32 13.61
C THR A 15 1.03 -0.64 13.93
N ARG A 16 0.96 0.21 14.97
CA ARG A 16 -0.31 0.77 15.51
C ARG A 16 -1.31 1.28 14.46
N PRO A 17 -0.93 2.13 13.48
CA PRO A 17 -1.90 2.68 12.54
C PRO A 17 -2.53 1.57 11.67
N THR A 18 -1.68 0.78 11.02
CA THR A 18 -2.09 -0.32 10.14
C THR A 18 -2.79 -1.45 10.91
N ARG A 19 -2.30 -1.75 12.12
CA ARG A 19 -2.87 -2.76 13.01
C ARG A 19 -4.29 -2.40 13.41
N ASN A 20 -4.54 -1.14 13.80
CA ASN A 20 -5.89 -0.72 14.21
C ASN A 20 -6.88 -0.83 13.05
N ILE A 21 -6.48 -0.45 11.83
CA ILE A 21 -7.33 -0.53 10.64
C ILE A 21 -7.62 -2.00 10.30
N LEU A 22 -6.58 -2.84 10.20
CA LEU A 22 -6.76 -4.26 9.89
C LEU A 22 -7.49 -5.05 10.99
N LEU A 23 -7.37 -4.66 12.27
CA LEU A 23 -8.17 -5.24 13.35
C LEU A 23 -9.64 -4.88 13.22
N ALA A 24 -9.96 -3.61 12.87
CA ALA A 24 -11.33 -3.19 12.62
C ALA A 24 -11.95 -3.94 11.42
N LEU A 25 -11.13 -4.30 10.44
CA LEU A 25 -11.52 -5.13 9.30
C LEU A 25 -11.46 -6.65 9.57
N GLY A 26 -11.05 -7.10 10.77
CA GLY A 26 -10.90 -8.53 11.07
C GLY A 26 -9.78 -9.27 10.31
N ALA A 27 -8.91 -8.55 9.61
CA ALA A 27 -7.86 -9.10 8.73
C ALA A 27 -6.45 -9.03 9.34
N TRP A 28 -6.27 -8.46 10.55
CA TRP A 28 -4.95 -8.42 11.19
C TRP A 28 -4.49 -9.82 11.62
N PRO A 29 -3.30 -10.28 11.18
CA PRO A 29 -2.81 -11.59 11.57
C PRO A 29 -2.38 -11.64 13.03
N SER A 30 -3.00 -12.54 13.80
CA SER A 30 -2.64 -12.73 15.19
C SER A 30 -1.30 -13.47 15.29
N ILE A 31 -0.34 -12.82 15.94
CA ILE A 31 1.01 -13.35 16.08
C ILE A 31 1.03 -14.48 17.13
N GLY A 32 0.23 -14.36 18.20
CA GLY A 32 0.12 -15.36 19.26
C GLY A 32 -0.73 -16.61 18.91
N LYS A 33 -0.63 -17.66 19.73
CA LYS A 33 -1.58 -18.79 19.69
C LYS A 33 -2.91 -18.33 20.29
N GLU A 34 -3.90 -18.03 19.45
CA GLU A 34 -5.28 -17.88 19.91
C GLU A 34 -5.77 -19.21 20.49
N ARG A 35 -5.83 -19.29 21.82
CA ARG A 35 -6.37 -20.44 22.55
C ARG A 35 -7.89 -20.44 22.61
N SER A 36 -8.55 -19.30 22.37
CA SER A 36 -10.01 -19.16 22.42
C SER A 36 -10.64 -19.12 21.03
N VAL A 37 -11.83 -19.70 20.91
CA VAL A 37 -12.63 -19.74 19.66
C VAL A 37 -13.27 -18.37 19.36
N TYR A 38 -13.56 -17.58 20.39
CA TYR A 38 -14.19 -16.26 20.30
C TYR A 38 -13.54 -15.27 19.31
N PRO A 39 -12.23 -14.96 19.35
CA PRO A 39 -11.61 -14.02 18.43
C PRO A 39 -11.69 -14.45 16.97
N ARG A 40 -11.66 -15.76 16.69
CA ARG A 40 -11.81 -16.28 15.33
C ARG A 40 -13.21 -16.06 14.79
N VAL A 41 -14.24 -16.36 15.59
CA VAL A 41 -15.64 -16.14 15.21
C VAL A 41 -15.91 -14.64 15.01
N HIS A 42 -15.36 -13.80 15.88
CA HIS A 42 -15.45 -12.35 15.74
C HIS A 42 -14.82 -11.85 14.43
N ASN A 43 -13.60 -12.30 14.09
CA ASN A 43 -12.94 -11.93 12.84
C ASN A 43 -13.72 -12.42 11.60
N LEU A 44 -14.24 -13.65 11.62
CA LEU A 44 -15.08 -14.17 10.54
C LEU A 44 -16.35 -13.34 10.33
N PHE A 45 -16.98 -12.91 11.43
CA PHE A 45 -18.14 -12.02 11.38
C PHE A 45 -17.79 -10.65 10.77
N LEU A 46 -16.67 -10.04 11.17
CA LEU A 46 -16.19 -8.78 10.57
C LEU A 46 -15.87 -8.92 9.08
N ILE A 47 -15.28 -10.04 8.67
CA ILE A 47 -15.01 -10.36 7.26
C ILE A 47 -16.32 -10.46 6.48
N PHE A 48 -17.32 -11.17 7.01
CA PHE A 48 -18.63 -11.29 6.38
C PHE A 48 -19.31 -9.93 6.21
N ILE A 49 -19.31 -9.09 7.25
CA ILE A 49 -19.87 -7.73 7.17
C ILE A 49 -19.15 -6.89 6.11
N SER A 50 -17.81 -6.97 6.09
CA SER A 50 -17.01 -6.16 5.16
C SER A 50 -17.27 -6.54 3.71
N TYR A 51 -17.39 -7.84 3.41
CA TYR A 51 -17.79 -8.29 2.08
C TYR A 51 -19.24 -7.98 1.73
N ALA A 52 -20.17 -8.08 2.69
CA ALA A 52 -21.56 -7.70 2.47
C ALA A 52 -21.66 -6.23 2.07
N LEU A 53 -20.96 -5.34 2.77
CA LEU A 53 -20.91 -3.91 2.47
C LEU A 53 -20.27 -3.64 1.11
N LEU A 54 -19.09 -4.22 0.82
CA LEU A 54 -18.46 -4.08 -0.52
C LEU A 54 -19.38 -4.57 -1.64
N SER A 55 -20.05 -5.71 -1.46
CA SER A 55 -20.99 -6.25 -2.46
C SER A 55 -22.20 -5.35 -2.67
N SER A 56 -22.62 -4.62 -1.63
CA SER A 56 -23.77 -3.71 -1.69
C SER A 56 -23.53 -2.46 -2.55
N ASP A 57 -22.27 -2.07 -2.81
CA ASP A 57 -21.94 -1.00 -3.76
C ASP A 57 -21.58 -1.58 -5.14
N ILE A 58 -20.83 -2.70 -5.18
CA ILE A 58 -20.39 -3.34 -6.44
C ILE A 58 -21.58 -3.85 -7.27
N ILE A 59 -22.53 -4.58 -6.66
CA ILE A 59 -23.62 -5.22 -7.42
C ILE A 59 -24.52 -4.16 -8.07
N PRO A 60 -25.06 -3.16 -7.35
CA PRO A 60 -25.87 -2.11 -7.98
C PRO A 60 -25.08 -1.26 -8.98
N GLY A 61 -23.78 -1.01 -8.72
CA GLY A 61 -22.93 -0.25 -9.64
C GLY A 61 -22.67 -0.98 -10.97
N VAL A 62 -22.40 -2.29 -10.93
CA VAL A 62 -22.23 -3.12 -12.13
C VAL A 62 -23.53 -3.24 -12.91
N LEU A 63 -24.66 -3.46 -12.21
CA LEU A 63 -25.98 -3.49 -12.85
C LEU A 63 -26.32 -2.15 -13.52
N TYR A 64 -26.05 -1.04 -12.86
CA TYR A 64 -26.22 0.29 -13.43
C TYR A 64 -25.37 0.47 -14.69
N TRP A 65 -24.10 0.06 -14.65
CA TRP A 65 -23.19 0.12 -15.80
C TRP A 65 -23.63 -0.76 -16.99
N LEU A 66 -24.34 -1.86 -16.73
CA LEU A 66 -24.87 -2.75 -17.78
C LEU A 66 -26.16 -2.21 -18.42
N ILE A 67 -27.04 -1.61 -17.62
CA ILE A 67 -28.35 -1.12 -18.07
C ILE A 67 -28.25 0.24 -18.75
N GLU A 68 -27.33 1.10 -18.28
CA GLU A 68 -27.18 2.45 -18.78
C GLU A 68 -26.76 2.46 -20.26
N GLY A 69 -27.57 3.05 -21.12
CA GLY A 69 -27.31 3.12 -22.56
C GLY A 69 -26.26 4.17 -22.94
N THR A 70 -26.00 5.14 -22.06
CA THR A 70 -25.15 6.29 -22.35
C THR A 70 -23.67 5.97 -22.14
N ALA A 71 -22.88 5.92 -23.22
CA ALA A 71 -21.45 5.64 -23.15
C ALA A 71 -20.67 6.57 -22.20
N ARG A 72 -21.04 7.86 -22.13
CA ARG A 72 -20.42 8.84 -21.22
C ARG A 72 -20.57 8.45 -19.75
N ILE A 73 -21.79 8.12 -19.32
CA ILE A 73 -22.08 7.74 -17.92
C ILE A 73 -21.37 6.43 -17.59
N ARG A 74 -21.39 5.47 -18.51
CA ARG A 74 -20.63 4.21 -18.35
C ARG A 74 -19.15 4.45 -18.12
N LEU A 75 -18.53 5.35 -18.90
CA LEU A 75 -17.12 5.72 -18.72
C LEU A 75 -16.86 6.44 -17.38
N GLN A 76 -17.78 7.29 -16.92
CA GLN A 76 -17.67 7.97 -15.60
C GLN A 76 -17.71 6.98 -14.42
N MET A 77 -18.42 5.85 -14.58
CA MET A 77 -18.54 4.82 -13.55
C MET A 77 -17.32 3.90 -13.44
N ILE A 78 -16.51 3.78 -14.50
CA ILE A 78 -15.37 2.86 -14.54
C ILE A 78 -14.38 3.08 -13.38
N PRO A 79 -13.93 4.32 -13.05
CA PRO A 79 -12.99 4.53 -11.95
C PRO A 79 -13.54 4.07 -10.60
N LEU A 80 -14.83 4.31 -10.33
CA LEU A 80 -15.47 3.88 -9.09
C LEU A 80 -15.51 2.36 -9.00
N LEU A 81 -16.02 1.70 -10.04
CA LEU A 81 -16.10 0.23 -10.10
C LEU A 81 -14.73 -0.43 -10.01
N LEU A 82 -13.71 0.12 -10.68
CA LEU A 82 -12.33 -0.37 -10.58
C LEU A 82 -11.80 -0.25 -9.16
N TYR A 83 -12.07 0.84 -8.44
CA TYR A 83 -11.66 1.00 -7.05
C TYR A 83 -12.37 0.01 -6.11
N ASP A 84 -13.67 -0.22 -6.29
CA ASP A 84 -14.43 -1.14 -5.44
C ASP A 84 -13.98 -2.59 -5.68
N VAL A 85 -13.78 -2.98 -6.94
CA VAL A 85 -13.22 -4.29 -7.31
C VAL A 85 -11.79 -4.43 -6.80
N MET A 86 -10.95 -3.39 -6.93
CA MET A 86 -9.60 -3.38 -6.38
C MET A 86 -9.64 -3.62 -4.87
N SER A 87 -10.49 -2.90 -4.14
CA SER A 87 -10.61 -3.05 -2.70
C SER A 87 -11.05 -4.46 -2.29
N ALA A 88 -12.09 -5.00 -2.93
CA ALA A 88 -12.56 -6.36 -2.66
C ALA A 88 -11.46 -7.41 -2.96
N SER A 89 -10.70 -7.23 -4.03
CA SER A 89 -9.60 -8.12 -4.40
C SER A 89 -8.42 -8.04 -3.42
N GLN A 90 -8.01 -6.83 -3.02
CA GLN A 90 -6.93 -6.61 -2.04
C GLN A 90 -7.30 -7.18 -0.68
N TYR A 91 -8.54 -6.94 -0.23
CA TYR A 91 -9.05 -7.50 1.01
C TYR A 91 -9.06 -9.04 0.96
N GLY A 92 -9.46 -9.62 -0.18
CA GLY A 92 -9.35 -11.06 -0.43
C GLY A 92 -7.92 -11.55 -0.35
N ILE A 93 -6.96 -10.85 -0.98
CA ILE A 93 -5.54 -11.19 -0.91
C ILE A 93 -5.04 -11.19 0.54
N PHE A 94 -5.43 -10.21 1.36
CA PHE A 94 -5.04 -10.19 2.78
C PHE A 94 -5.55 -11.40 3.56
N ILE A 95 -6.75 -11.88 3.24
CA ILE A 95 -7.35 -13.07 3.86
C ILE A 95 -6.70 -14.36 3.32
N PHE A 96 -6.58 -14.51 2.00
CA PHE A 96 -5.98 -15.69 1.38
C PHE A 96 -4.49 -15.84 1.72
N ARG A 97 -3.76 -14.72 1.82
CA ARG A 97 -2.33 -14.69 2.18
C ARG A 97 -2.11 -14.43 3.66
N TYR A 98 -3.12 -14.63 4.52
CA TYR A 98 -3.05 -14.38 5.96
C TYR A 98 -1.83 -15.01 6.63
N ASP A 99 -1.52 -16.28 6.33
CA ASP A 99 -0.36 -16.97 6.89
C ASP A 99 0.98 -16.44 6.38
N GLN A 100 1.02 -15.91 5.15
CA GLN A 100 2.22 -15.25 4.63
C GLN A 100 2.44 -13.89 5.29
N LEU A 101 1.39 -13.07 5.41
CA LEU A 101 1.41 -11.80 6.16
C LEU A 101 1.84 -12.02 7.61
N ARG A 102 1.32 -13.08 8.25
CA ARG A 102 1.73 -13.48 9.60
C ARG A 102 3.22 -13.81 9.67
N ARG A 103 3.74 -14.57 8.69
CA ARG A 103 5.18 -14.89 8.61
C ARG A 103 6.03 -13.63 8.43
N CYS A 104 5.60 -12.68 7.60
CA CYS A 104 6.28 -11.38 7.46
C CYS A 104 6.33 -10.63 8.79
N LEU A 105 5.20 -10.48 9.48
CA LEU A 105 5.14 -9.76 10.76
C LEU A 105 5.92 -10.46 11.87
N LYS A 106 5.91 -11.80 11.90
CA LYS A 106 6.73 -12.57 12.83
C LYS A 106 8.23 -12.37 12.56
N HIS A 107 8.63 -12.32 11.29
CA HIS A 107 10.02 -12.03 10.93
C HIS A 107 10.46 -10.66 11.44
N VAL A 108 9.61 -9.64 11.25
CA VAL A 108 9.85 -8.29 11.79
C VAL A 108 9.99 -8.35 13.31
N GLU A 109 9.08 -9.01 14.01
CA GLU A 109 9.14 -9.16 15.48
C GLU A 109 10.43 -9.85 15.95
N GLU A 110 10.81 -10.96 15.32
CA GLU A 110 12.04 -11.69 15.63
C GLU A 110 13.28 -10.81 15.43
N ASP A 111 13.30 -9.95 14.40
CA ASP A 111 14.38 -8.98 14.21
C ASP A 111 14.43 -7.97 15.37
N TRP A 112 13.30 -7.37 15.74
CA TRP A 112 13.23 -6.39 16.84
C TRP A 112 13.61 -7.01 18.20
N GLN A 113 13.31 -8.29 18.42
CA GLN A 113 13.72 -9.03 19.61
C GLN A 113 15.23 -9.23 19.70
N ASN A 114 15.88 -9.43 18.55
CA ASN A 114 17.31 -9.74 18.45
C ASN A 114 18.22 -8.49 18.39
N VAL A 115 17.65 -7.28 18.43
CA VAL A 115 18.40 -6.01 18.46
C VAL A 115 18.95 -5.75 19.86
N LEU A 116 20.26 -5.89 20.04
CA LEU A 116 20.92 -5.73 21.35
C LEU A 116 21.67 -4.41 21.51
N THR A 117 22.18 -3.85 20.41
CA THR A 117 23.00 -2.63 20.43
C THR A 117 22.11 -1.39 20.32
N ALA A 118 22.43 -0.34 21.11
CA ALA A 118 21.73 0.94 21.09
C ALA A 118 21.74 1.60 19.70
N ASP A 119 22.88 1.58 19.02
CA ASP A 119 23.04 2.14 17.67
C ASP A 119 22.14 1.44 16.64
N THR A 120 22.11 0.11 16.68
CA THR A 120 21.25 -0.71 15.82
C THR A 120 19.77 -0.43 16.07
N ARG A 121 19.38 -0.24 17.34
CA ARG A 121 18.01 0.16 17.71
C ARG A 121 17.65 1.54 17.18
N ASP A 122 18.56 2.52 17.27
CA ASP A 122 18.32 3.87 16.74
C ASP A 122 18.11 3.86 15.22
N ILE A 123 18.93 3.11 14.47
CA ILE A 123 18.78 2.94 13.03
C ILE A 123 17.40 2.38 12.65
N MET A 124 16.93 1.36 13.38
CA MET A 124 15.63 0.76 13.16
C MET A 124 14.49 1.71 13.54
N LEU A 125 14.60 2.43 14.66
CA LEU A 125 13.59 3.42 15.09
C LEU A 125 13.49 4.59 14.11
N LYS A 126 14.62 5.11 13.62
CA LYS A 126 14.65 6.19 12.63
C LYS A 126 13.98 5.76 11.34
N SER A 127 14.26 4.54 10.88
CA SER A 127 13.59 3.97 9.72
C SER A 127 12.09 3.82 10.00
N ALA A 128 11.69 3.17 11.09
CA ALA A 128 10.29 2.94 11.38
C ALA A 128 9.46 4.23 11.60
N ARG A 129 10.07 5.30 12.12
CA ARG A 129 9.44 6.64 12.21
C ARG A 129 9.13 7.20 10.82
N MET A 130 10.03 7.03 9.85
CA MET A 130 9.79 7.41 8.47
C MET A 130 8.62 6.63 7.87
N GLY A 131 8.59 5.30 8.05
CA GLY A 131 7.48 4.46 7.59
C GLY A 131 6.14 4.88 8.19
N LYS A 132 6.09 5.09 9.51
CA LYS A 132 4.88 5.59 10.19
C LYS A 132 4.42 6.93 9.66
N ARG A 133 5.34 7.87 9.40
CA ARG A 133 5.01 9.18 8.81
C ARG A 133 4.39 9.02 7.42
N LEU A 134 4.92 8.14 6.57
CA LEU A 134 4.36 7.85 5.25
C LEU A 134 2.93 7.29 5.36
N VAL A 135 2.69 6.34 6.27
CA VAL A 135 1.35 5.76 6.48
C VAL A 135 0.37 6.79 7.02
N THR A 136 0.79 7.66 7.94
CA THR A 136 -0.07 8.73 8.46
C THR A 136 -0.43 9.73 7.37
N ILE A 137 0.53 10.16 6.54
CA ILE A 137 0.27 11.04 5.40
C ILE A 137 -0.70 10.37 4.43
N CYS A 138 -0.44 9.11 4.05
CA CYS A 138 -1.32 8.33 3.18
C CYS A 138 -2.75 8.28 3.74
N GLY A 139 -2.90 7.93 5.01
CA GLY A 139 -4.21 7.86 5.66
C GLY A 139 -4.95 9.21 5.65
N VAL A 140 -4.27 10.30 6.02
CA VAL A 140 -4.91 11.64 6.04
C VAL A 140 -5.45 12.02 4.65
N PHE A 141 -4.66 11.84 3.58
CA PHE A 141 -5.11 12.15 2.23
C PHE A 141 -6.22 11.22 1.76
N MET A 142 -6.06 9.90 1.94
CA MET A 142 -7.05 8.91 1.50
C MET A 142 -8.40 9.09 2.21
N TYR A 143 -8.43 9.20 3.54
CA TYR A 143 -9.67 9.39 4.29
C TYR A 143 -10.31 10.76 4.00
N SER A 144 -9.52 11.84 3.88
CA SER A 144 -10.08 13.16 3.53
C SER A 144 -10.68 13.17 2.13
N GLY A 145 -10.00 12.58 1.13
CA GLY A 145 -10.54 12.42 -0.22
C GLY A 145 -11.83 11.62 -0.24
N SER A 146 -11.88 10.50 0.47
CA SER A 146 -13.09 9.68 0.57
C SER A 146 -14.24 10.42 1.23
N LEU A 147 -13.99 11.18 2.30
CA LEU A 147 -15.02 11.98 2.98
C LEU A 147 -15.55 13.08 2.06
N THR A 148 -14.66 13.79 1.35
CA THR A 148 -15.06 14.82 0.40
C THR A 148 -15.94 14.24 -0.71
N PHE A 149 -15.50 13.14 -1.33
CA PHE A 149 -16.20 12.49 -2.44
C PHE A 149 -17.53 11.85 -2.03
N ARG A 150 -17.55 11.03 -0.97
CA ARG A 150 -18.73 10.25 -0.58
C ARG A 150 -19.76 11.05 0.23
N ILE A 151 -19.34 12.08 0.98
CA ILE A 151 -20.22 12.79 1.93
C ILE A 151 -20.41 14.26 1.53
N ILE A 152 -19.32 15.03 1.46
CA ILE A 152 -19.41 16.49 1.34
C ILE A 152 -20.06 16.90 0.02
N ILE A 153 -19.63 16.30 -1.10
CA ILE A 153 -20.12 16.67 -2.42
C ILE A 153 -21.62 16.40 -2.59
N PRO A 154 -22.13 15.18 -2.35
CA PRO A 154 -23.56 14.89 -2.45
C PRO A 154 -24.43 15.77 -1.55
N LEU A 155 -23.99 16.04 -0.32
CA LEU A 155 -24.74 16.89 0.62
C LEU A 155 -24.70 18.37 0.23
N SER A 156 -23.59 18.85 -0.34
CA SER A 156 -23.44 20.25 -0.75
C SER A 156 -24.26 20.62 -1.99
N GLN A 157 -24.51 19.67 -2.90
CA GLN A 157 -25.28 19.92 -4.13
C GLN A 157 -26.80 19.91 -3.89
N GLY A 158 -27.28 19.37 -2.77
CA GLY A 158 -28.69 19.42 -2.39
C GLY A 158 -29.61 18.62 -3.32
N LYS A 159 -30.88 19.05 -3.43
CA LYS A 159 -31.87 18.45 -4.34
C LYS A 159 -31.76 19.13 -5.71
N ILE A 160 -31.45 18.35 -6.75
CA ILE A 160 -31.41 18.83 -8.12
C ILE A 160 -32.78 18.57 -8.75
N VAL A 161 -33.41 19.61 -9.32
CA VAL A 161 -34.62 19.45 -10.12
C VAL A 161 -34.19 19.13 -11.54
N THR A 162 -34.48 17.93 -12.02
CA THR A 162 -34.20 17.53 -13.41
C THR A 162 -35.20 18.18 -14.36
N ASP A 163 -34.87 18.26 -15.65
CA ASP A 163 -35.73 18.81 -16.72
C ASP A 163 -37.13 18.14 -16.81
N GLN A 164 -37.29 16.96 -16.19
CA GLN A 164 -38.57 16.25 -16.03
C GLN A 164 -39.35 16.61 -14.75
N ASN A 165 -39.02 17.72 -14.06
CA ASN A 165 -39.59 18.14 -12.77
C ASN A 165 -39.44 17.11 -11.61
N ALA A 166 -38.52 16.15 -11.74
CA ALA A 166 -38.18 15.24 -10.65
C ALA A 166 -37.12 15.87 -9.73
N THR A 167 -37.34 15.83 -8.41
CA THR A 167 -36.33 16.23 -7.42
C THR A 167 -35.44 15.03 -7.08
N ILE A 168 -34.22 15.03 -7.59
CA ILE A 168 -33.24 13.97 -7.36
C ILE A 168 -32.23 14.44 -6.32
N ARG A 169 -32.00 13.59 -5.31
CA ARG A 169 -30.87 13.69 -4.38
C ARG A 169 -29.72 12.85 -4.95
N GLN A 170 -28.54 13.45 -5.03
CA GLN A 170 -27.37 12.79 -5.62
C GLN A 170 -26.77 11.73 -4.69
N PHE A 171 -26.38 10.60 -5.26
CA PHE A 171 -25.46 9.64 -4.65
C PHE A 171 -24.04 9.87 -5.16
N ALA A 172 -23.04 9.57 -4.32
CA ALA A 172 -21.65 9.60 -4.75
C ALA A 172 -21.32 8.49 -5.75
N SER A 173 -22.03 7.35 -5.67
CA SER A 173 -21.97 6.26 -6.63
C SER A 173 -23.38 5.96 -7.14
N PRO A 174 -23.69 6.24 -8.41
CA PRO A 174 -24.91 5.77 -9.07
C PRO A 174 -25.02 4.25 -9.03
N GLY A 175 -26.22 3.74 -8.73
CA GLY A 175 -26.47 2.30 -8.66
C GLY A 175 -27.90 1.97 -9.07
N TYR A 176 -28.09 0.79 -9.64
CA TYR A 176 -29.41 0.29 -10.01
C TYR A 176 -29.96 -0.59 -8.89
N TYR A 177 -30.97 -0.08 -8.18
CA TYR A 177 -31.57 -0.72 -7.00
C TYR A 177 -32.94 -1.34 -7.30
N PHE A 178 -33.08 -1.98 -8.48
CA PHE A 178 -34.31 -2.64 -8.94
C PHE A 178 -35.58 -1.82 -8.71
N SER A 179 -36.42 -2.23 -7.76
CA SER A 179 -37.75 -1.67 -7.48
C SER A 179 -37.80 -0.79 -6.23
N LEU A 180 -36.67 -0.49 -5.60
CA LEU A 180 -36.62 0.41 -4.45
C LEU A 180 -36.67 1.86 -4.94
N ASP A 181 -37.63 2.64 -4.46
CA ASP A 181 -37.60 4.09 -4.64
C ASP A 181 -36.50 4.68 -3.75
N VAL A 182 -35.30 4.78 -4.33
CA VAL A 182 -34.09 5.25 -3.65
C VAL A 182 -34.15 6.75 -3.33
N GLN A 183 -35.12 7.49 -3.86
CA GLN A 183 -35.30 8.91 -3.61
C GLN A 183 -36.31 9.17 -2.48
N ALA A 184 -37.14 8.17 -2.14
CA ALA A 184 -38.04 8.22 -0.99
C ALA A 184 -37.28 8.08 0.34
N SER A 185 -37.74 8.82 1.35
CA SER A 185 -37.28 8.65 2.74
C SER A 185 -38.09 7.53 3.40
N PRO A 186 -37.49 6.58 4.15
CA PRO A 186 -36.10 6.54 4.66
C PRO A 186 -35.08 5.75 3.81
N VAL A 187 -35.45 5.33 2.61
CA VAL A 187 -34.63 4.46 1.75
C VAL A 187 -33.37 5.20 1.29
N TYR A 188 -33.51 6.46 0.87
CA TYR A 188 -32.38 7.32 0.49
C TYR A 188 -31.33 7.38 1.61
N GLU A 189 -31.76 7.72 2.82
CA GLU A 189 -30.85 7.88 3.97
C GLU A 189 -30.14 6.56 4.30
N THR A 190 -30.83 5.43 4.16
CA THR A 190 -30.27 4.10 4.41
C THR A 190 -29.18 3.74 3.38
N VAL A 191 -29.46 3.91 2.08
CA VAL A 191 -28.49 3.63 1.02
C VAL A 191 -27.29 4.57 1.11
N PHE A 192 -27.52 5.84 1.43
CA PHE A 192 -26.46 6.82 1.64
C PHE A 192 -25.51 6.41 2.77
N ILE A 193 -26.04 5.96 3.92
CA ILE A 193 -25.23 5.46 5.04
C ILE A 193 -24.43 4.22 4.63
N ILE A 194 -25.05 3.28 3.91
CA ILE A 194 -24.37 2.06 3.42
C ILE A 194 -23.21 2.43 2.47
N GLN A 195 -23.40 3.39 1.55
CA GLN A 195 -22.33 3.87 0.67
C GLN A 195 -21.20 4.56 1.44
N CYS A 196 -21.52 5.30 2.50
CA CYS A 196 -20.51 5.90 3.38
C CYS A 196 -19.69 4.84 4.10
N LEU A 197 -20.34 3.82 4.68
CA LEU A 197 -19.67 2.70 5.34
C LEU A 197 -18.80 1.90 4.37
N THR A 198 -19.29 1.68 3.15
CA THR A 198 -18.52 1.00 2.10
C THR A 198 -17.29 1.81 1.70
N GLY A 199 -17.44 3.13 1.51
CA GLY A 199 -16.30 4.03 1.29
C GLY A 199 -15.25 3.98 2.40
N LEU A 200 -15.69 3.91 3.67
CA LEU A 200 -14.80 3.73 4.81
C LEU A 200 -14.04 2.39 4.77
N ILE A 201 -14.66 1.31 4.30
CA ILE A 201 -13.97 0.03 4.10
C ILE A 201 -12.96 0.16 2.96
N THR A 202 -13.38 0.70 1.81
CA THR A 202 -12.52 0.85 0.63
C THR A 202 -11.24 1.61 0.95
N VAL A 203 -11.37 2.75 1.62
CA VAL A 203 -10.23 3.58 2.02
C VAL A 203 -9.37 2.91 3.10
N SER A 204 -9.98 2.13 4.00
CA SER A 204 -9.28 1.37 5.04
C SER A 204 -8.43 0.24 4.44
N VAL A 205 -8.94 -0.47 3.43
CA VAL A 205 -8.20 -1.52 2.72
C VAL A 205 -7.00 -0.93 1.98
N ALA A 206 -7.19 0.15 1.22
CA ALA A 206 -6.10 0.82 0.50
C ALA A 206 -5.03 1.37 1.47
N THR A 207 -5.44 2.02 2.56
CA THR A 207 -4.52 2.50 3.61
C THR A 207 -3.79 1.33 4.29
N SER A 208 -4.43 0.17 4.43
CA SER A 208 -3.78 -1.04 4.96
C SER A 208 -2.74 -1.61 3.99
N ALA A 209 -2.99 -1.58 2.68
CA ALA A 209 -2.02 -1.97 1.65
C ALA A 209 -0.76 -1.10 1.71
N CYS A 210 -0.92 0.23 1.73
CA CYS A 210 0.18 1.17 1.92
C CYS A 210 0.88 0.94 3.28
N GLY A 211 0.09 0.73 4.34
CA GLY A 211 0.54 0.44 5.70
C GLY A 211 1.47 -0.76 5.81
N LEU A 212 1.03 -1.92 5.32
CA LEU A 212 1.81 -3.16 5.33
C LEU A 212 3.09 -3.00 4.51
N THR A 213 2.99 -2.38 3.32
CA THR A 213 4.13 -2.10 2.46
C THR A 213 5.15 -1.21 3.16
N ALA A 214 4.71 -0.11 3.76
CA ALA A 214 5.59 0.78 4.51
C ALA A 214 6.26 0.07 5.69
N ILE A 215 5.54 -0.73 6.47
CA ILE A 215 6.11 -1.50 7.59
C ILE A 215 7.23 -2.42 7.08
N PHE A 216 6.95 -3.25 6.07
CA PHE A 216 7.89 -4.25 5.60
C PHE A 216 9.09 -3.64 4.88
N VAL A 217 8.84 -2.70 3.96
CA VAL A 217 9.90 -2.11 3.16
C VAL A 217 10.84 -1.26 4.01
N VAL A 218 10.28 -0.44 4.90
CA VAL A 218 11.10 0.41 5.77
C VAL A 218 11.86 -0.40 6.81
N HIS A 219 11.29 -1.52 7.28
CA HIS A 219 12.02 -2.49 8.09
C HIS A 219 13.21 -3.07 7.31
N ALA A 220 12.99 -3.53 6.08
CA ALA A 220 14.06 -4.02 5.21
C ALA A 220 15.14 -2.95 4.97
N CYS A 221 14.76 -1.70 4.71
CA CYS A 221 15.68 -0.56 4.61
C CYS A 221 16.52 -0.38 5.89
N GLY A 222 15.91 -0.52 7.07
CA GLY A 222 16.62 -0.51 8.35
C GLY A 222 17.63 -1.65 8.44
N GLN A 223 17.24 -2.87 8.05
CA GLN A 223 18.13 -4.03 8.06
C GLN A 223 19.28 -3.92 7.05
N LEU A 224 19.05 -3.29 5.89
CA LEU A 224 20.11 -3.01 4.91
C LEU A 224 21.13 -1.98 5.44
N LYS A 225 20.70 -0.98 6.22
CA LYS A 225 21.63 -0.06 6.91
C LYS A 225 22.49 -0.79 7.94
N ILE A 226 21.88 -1.68 8.71
CA ILE A 226 22.62 -2.53 9.66
C ILE A 226 23.64 -3.41 8.90
N LEU A 227 23.27 -3.94 7.73
CA LEU A 227 24.19 -4.71 6.90
C LEU A 227 25.39 -3.88 6.46
N ILE A 228 25.18 -2.61 6.07
CA ILE A 228 26.27 -1.67 5.72
C ILE A 228 27.22 -1.49 6.91
N ASP A 229 26.70 -1.31 8.12
CA ASP A 229 27.53 -1.14 9.32
C ASP A 229 28.32 -2.42 9.65
N LEU A 230 27.70 -3.60 9.50
CA LEU A 230 28.37 -4.89 9.68
C LEU A 230 29.47 -5.10 8.63
N MET A 231 29.24 -4.71 7.38
CA MET A 231 30.24 -4.75 6.30
C MET A 231 31.42 -3.82 6.59
N ARG A 232 31.17 -2.62 7.14
CA ARG A 232 32.25 -1.68 7.53
C ARG A 232 33.04 -2.19 8.72
N ASP A 233 32.37 -2.70 9.75
CA ASP A 233 33.02 -3.29 10.94
C ASP A 233 33.81 -4.58 10.62
N LEU A 234 33.51 -5.25 9.51
CA LEU A 234 34.27 -6.39 8.96
C LEU A 234 35.63 -6.00 8.37
N VAL A 235 35.93 -4.71 8.16
CA VAL A 235 37.20 -4.27 7.54
C VAL A 235 37.95 -3.24 8.40
N GLN A 236 37.26 -2.52 9.28
CA GLN A 236 37.82 -1.38 10.01
C GLN A 236 38.75 -1.74 11.20
N LYS A 237 38.67 -2.96 11.75
CA LYS A 237 39.47 -3.36 12.93
C LYS A 237 40.67 -4.21 12.52
N GLN A 238 41.84 -3.93 13.09
CA GLN A 238 42.96 -4.88 13.07
C GLN A 238 42.51 -6.14 13.81
N TRP A 239 42.41 -7.24 13.06
CA TRP A 239 41.97 -8.53 13.58
C TRP A 239 42.93 -9.03 14.63
N LYS A 240 42.40 -9.46 15.79
CA LYS A 240 43.24 -10.13 16.78
C LYS A 240 43.62 -11.53 16.27
N ASN A 241 42.64 -12.29 15.77
CA ASN A 241 42.79 -13.67 15.28
C ASN A 241 41.88 -13.95 14.06
N GLU A 242 42.19 -14.97 13.26
CA GLU A 242 41.37 -15.40 12.10
C GLU A 242 39.94 -15.84 12.49
N CYS A 243 39.74 -16.36 13.70
CA CYS A 243 38.42 -16.74 14.20
C CYS A 243 37.45 -15.55 14.28
N GLU A 244 37.94 -14.36 14.67
CA GLU A 244 37.12 -13.14 14.77
C GLU A 244 36.63 -12.68 13.39
N VAL A 245 37.51 -12.74 12.39
CA VAL A 245 37.16 -12.46 10.98
C VAL A 245 36.07 -13.40 10.50
N ASN A 246 36.21 -14.70 10.83
CA ASN A 246 35.25 -15.71 10.41
C ASN A 246 33.87 -15.47 11.05
N GLU A 247 33.82 -15.16 12.34
CA GLU A 247 32.57 -14.87 13.04
C GLU A 247 31.86 -13.63 12.46
N LYS A 248 32.59 -12.54 12.21
CA LYS A 248 32.02 -11.35 11.58
C LYS A 248 31.55 -11.59 10.16
N LEU A 249 32.31 -12.34 9.36
CA LEU A 249 31.92 -12.68 8.00
C LEU A 249 30.65 -13.53 7.98
N ILE A 250 30.56 -14.54 8.85
CA ILE A 250 29.35 -15.37 9.03
C ILE A 250 28.17 -14.46 9.36
N LYS A 251 28.34 -13.54 10.33
CA LYS A 251 27.29 -12.59 10.73
C LYS A 251 26.82 -11.71 9.57
N VAL A 252 27.72 -11.19 8.73
CA VAL A 252 27.38 -10.39 7.54
C VAL A 252 26.59 -11.22 6.53
N VAL A 253 27.05 -12.43 6.23
CA VAL A 253 26.41 -13.32 5.23
C VAL A 253 25.03 -13.78 5.72
N GLU A 254 24.91 -14.21 6.98
CA GLU A 254 23.63 -14.60 7.57
C GLU A 254 22.63 -13.44 7.56
N HIS A 255 23.07 -12.23 7.89
CA HIS A 255 22.24 -11.03 7.86
C HIS A 255 21.77 -10.69 6.43
N GLN A 256 22.67 -10.74 5.44
CA GLN A 256 22.30 -10.51 4.03
C GLN A 256 21.29 -11.56 3.52
N ILE A 257 21.49 -12.83 3.85
CA ILE A 257 20.56 -13.91 3.47
C ILE A 257 19.20 -13.69 4.13
N ARG A 258 19.18 -13.33 5.42
CA ARG A 258 17.96 -13.08 6.18
C ARG A 258 17.13 -11.95 5.56
N VAL A 259 17.75 -10.81 5.26
CA VAL A 259 17.08 -9.66 4.63
C VAL A 259 16.55 -9.99 3.24
N ARG A 260 17.34 -10.70 2.42
CA ARG A 260 16.89 -11.14 1.09
C ARG A 260 15.71 -12.11 1.15
N ASN A 261 15.75 -13.07 2.06
CA ASN A 261 14.64 -14.01 2.26
C ASN A 261 13.38 -13.29 2.74
N PHE A 262 13.51 -12.28 3.60
CA PHE A 262 12.39 -11.44 4.02
C PHE A 262 11.80 -10.65 2.83
N LEU A 263 12.63 -10.01 2.01
CA LEU A 263 12.16 -9.28 0.82
C LEU A 263 11.47 -10.18 -0.20
N ARG A 264 11.95 -11.42 -0.41
CA ARG A 264 11.26 -12.41 -1.24
C ARG A 264 9.90 -12.78 -0.68
N LEU A 265 9.81 -12.99 0.63
CA LEU A 265 8.54 -13.28 1.30
C LEU A 265 7.55 -12.11 1.13
N VAL A 266 8.01 -10.87 1.29
CA VAL A 266 7.19 -9.66 1.07
C VAL A 266 6.71 -9.58 -0.39
N GLN A 267 7.61 -9.81 -1.34
CA GLN A 267 7.30 -9.85 -2.77
C GLN A 267 6.21 -10.90 -3.06
N ASP A 268 6.39 -12.15 -2.62
CA ASP A 268 5.44 -13.22 -2.86
C ASP A 268 4.06 -12.95 -2.23
N THR A 269 4.03 -12.19 -1.12
CA THR A 269 2.80 -11.85 -0.39
C THR A 269 2.03 -10.70 -1.04
N LEU A 270 2.71 -9.66 -1.53
CA LEU A 270 2.09 -8.39 -1.92
C LEU A 270 2.21 -8.05 -3.42
N GLN A 271 2.88 -8.87 -4.24
CA GLN A 271 3.06 -8.60 -5.69
C GLN A 271 1.75 -8.34 -6.45
N GLU A 272 0.67 -9.04 -6.10
CA GLU A 272 -0.65 -8.89 -6.74
C GLU A 272 -1.29 -7.55 -6.34
N VAL A 273 -1.18 -7.18 -5.07
CA VAL A 273 -1.61 -5.86 -4.55
C VAL A 273 -0.89 -4.74 -5.29
N TYR A 274 0.42 -4.88 -5.49
CA TYR A 274 1.26 -3.92 -6.21
C TYR A 274 0.85 -3.73 -7.66
N LEU A 275 0.50 -4.83 -8.33
CA LEU A 275 0.02 -4.79 -9.72
C LEU A 275 -1.32 -4.07 -9.82
N MET A 276 -2.27 -4.40 -8.95
CA MET A 276 -3.58 -3.75 -8.93
C MET A 276 -3.46 -2.25 -8.68
N GLU A 277 -2.64 -1.83 -7.72
CA GLU A 277 -2.40 -0.40 -7.44
C GLU A 277 -1.86 0.35 -8.65
N VAL A 278 -0.84 -0.19 -9.34
CA VAL A 278 -0.26 0.50 -10.50
C VAL A 278 -1.29 0.59 -11.64
N LEU A 279 -2.00 -0.50 -11.95
CA LEU A 279 -2.95 -0.54 -13.07
C LEU A 279 -4.17 0.34 -12.82
N VAL A 280 -4.83 0.17 -11.67
CA VAL A 280 -6.08 0.88 -11.35
C VAL A 280 -5.84 2.37 -11.19
N ASN A 281 -4.79 2.79 -10.48
CA ASN A 281 -4.48 4.21 -10.35
C ASN A 281 -4.15 4.86 -11.71
N THR A 282 -3.49 4.15 -12.63
CA THR A 282 -3.20 4.67 -13.99
C THR A 282 -4.48 4.95 -14.77
N VAL A 283 -5.39 3.98 -14.81
CA VAL A 283 -6.68 4.12 -15.52
C VAL A 283 -7.54 5.20 -14.87
N THR A 284 -7.59 5.25 -13.54
CA THR A 284 -8.38 6.25 -12.82
C THR A 284 -7.86 7.67 -13.05
N ILE A 285 -6.54 7.91 -13.01
CA ILE A 285 -5.97 9.24 -13.31
C ILE A 285 -6.37 9.67 -14.72
N CYS A 286 -6.23 8.77 -15.70
CA CYS A 286 -6.59 9.03 -17.09
C CYS A 286 -8.07 9.47 -17.24
N LEU A 287 -8.99 8.71 -16.65
CA LEU A 287 -10.43 8.97 -16.75
C LEU A 287 -10.84 10.23 -15.98
N LEU A 288 -10.29 10.46 -14.77
CA LEU A 288 -10.60 11.66 -13.99
C LEU A 288 -10.13 12.94 -14.69
N VAL A 289 -8.94 12.94 -15.30
CA VAL A 289 -8.44 14.09 -16.07
C VAL A 289 -9.30 14.34 -17.30
N TYR A 290 -9.73 13.28 -18.00
CA TYR A 290 -10.65 13.39 -19.13
C TYR A 290 -11.98 14.05 -18.72
N PHE A 291 -12.63 13.57 -17.65
CA PHE A 291 -13.90 14.12 -17.21
C PHE A 291 -13.80 15.53 -16.64
N MET A 292 -12.69 15.85 -15.97
CA MET A 292 -12.39 17.22 -15.55
C MET A 292 -12.44 18.20 -16.73
N LEU A 293 -11.92 17.81 -17.90
CA LEU A 293 -11.90 18.65 -19.09
C LEU A 293 -13.25 18.72 -19.81
N VAL A 294 -13.97 17.60 -19.91
CA VAL A 294 -15.32 17.60 -20.48
C VAL A 294 -16.26 18.48 -19.67
N ASP A 295 -16.22 18.35 -18.34
CA ASP A 295 -17.10 19.09 -17.45
C ASP A 295 -16.61 20.54 -17.22
N TRP A 296 -15.41 20.91 -17.67
CA TRP A 296 -14.87 22.27 -17.60
C TRP A 296 -15.81 23.30 -18.24
N GLN A 297 -16.46 22.93 -19.34
CA GLN A 297 -17.39 23.81 -20.07
C GLN A 297 -18.64 24.15 -19.27
N SER A 298 -19.05 23.29 -18.33
CA SER A 298 -20.25 23.49 -17.50
C SER A 298 -20.11 24.61 -16.46
N ARG A 299 -18.87 25.11 -16.22
CA ARG A 299 -18.51 26.12 -15.21
C ARG A 299 -19.00 25.83 -13.78
N ASN A 300 -19.35 24.59 -13.46
CA ASN A 300 -19.69 24.20 -12.10
C ASN A 300 -18.41 24.05 -11.25
N ILE A 301 -18.09 25.11 -10.49
CA ILE A 301 -16.88 25.20 -9.67
C ILE A 301 -16.79 24.03 -8.66
N THR A 302 -17.91 23.60 -8.09
CA THR A 302 -17.95 22.51 -7.10
C THR A 302 -17.52 21.18 -7.70
N ILE A 303 -18.00 20.86 -8.90
CA ILE A 303 -17.64 19.63 -9.64
C ILE A 303 -16.18 19.70 -10.10
N LEU A 304 -15.72 20.86 -10.57
CA LEU A 304 -14.33 21.03 -10.97
C LEU A 304 -13.37 20.82 -9.79
N CYS A 305 -13.67 21.41 -8.65
CA CYS A 305 -12.90 21.24 -7.42
C CYS A 305 -12.87 19.77 -6.96
N SER A 306 -13.98 19.03 -7.12
CA SER A 306 -14.01 17.61 -6.73
C SER A 306 -13.08 16.75 -7.58
N TYR A 307 -13.01 16.99 -8.89
CA TYR A 307 -12.07 16.30 -9.77
C TYR A 307 -10.62 16.60 -9.39
N VAL A 308 -10.28 17.88 -9.16
CA VAL A 308 -8.92 18.28 -8.75
C VAL A 308 -8.50 17.61 -7.44
N ILE A 309 -9.39 17.58 -6.45
CA ILE A 309 -9.14 16.91 -5.16
C ILE A 309 -8.96 15.41 -5.36
N SER A 310 -9.82 14.78 -6.16
CA SER A 310 -9.75 13.34 -6.42
C SER A 310 -8.45 12.96 -7.15
N ILE A 311 -8.10 13.67 -8.22
CA ILE A 311 -6.86 13.48 -8.97
C ILE A 311 -5.65 13.64 -8.05
N THR A 312 -5.63 14.70 -7.24
CA THR A 312 -4.53 14.95 -6.30
C THR A 312 -4.38 13.81 -5.29
N ASN A 313 -5.48 13.30 -4.75
CA ASN A 313 -5.45 12.17 -3.82
C ASN A 313 -4.89 10.90 -4.47
N VAL A 314 -5.35 10.57 -5.68
CA VAL A 314 -4.87 9.38 -6.40
C VAL A 314 -3.38 9.51 -6.75
N ILE A 315 -2.93 10.69 -7.18
CA ILE A 315 -1.51 10.97 -7.47
C ILE A 315 -0.66 10.82 -6.20
N ILE A 316 -1.08 11.39 -5.07
CA ILE A 316 -0.35 11.28 -3.80
C ILE A 316 -0.30 9.81 -3.36
N HIS A 317 -1.39 9.06 -3.52
CA HIS A 317 -1.44 7.65 -3.15
C HIS A 317 -0.42 6.82 -3.93
N ILE A 318 -0.44 6.87 -5.26
CA ILE A 318 0.52 6.13 -6.10
C ILE A 318 1.95 6.62 -5.89
N PHE A 319 2.16 7.92 -5.66
CA PHE A 319 3.47 8.49 -5.34
C PHE A 319 4.05 7.90 -4.05
N LEU A 320 3.28 7.87 -2.96
CA LEU A 320 3.73 7.31 -1.67
C LEU A 320 4.06 5.82 -1.80
N PHE A 321 3.28 5.10 -2.60
CA PHE A 321 3.50 3.69 -2.89
C PHE A 321 4.84 3.46 -3.62
N CYS A 322 5.06 4.18 -4.72
CA CYS A 322 6.29 4.12 -5.51
C CYS A 322 7.52 4.65 -4.74
N TYR A 323 7.34 5.70 -3.93
CA TYR A 323 8.39 6.26 -3.08
C TYR A 323 8.91 5.23 -2.07
N THR A 324 8.02 4.40 -1.53
CA THR A 324 8.41 3.34 -0.60
C THR A 324 9.31 2.31 -1.29
N GLY A 325 9.00 1.91 -2.54
CA GLY A 325 9.86 1.04 -3.36
C GLY A 325 11.20 1.70 -3.75
N GLU A 326 11.19 2.99 -4.04
CA GLU A 326 12.41 3.78 -4.31
C GLU A 326 13.35 3.77 -3.11
N GLN A 327 12.83 4.00 -1.90
CA GLN A 327 13.65 3.96 -0.68
C GLN A 327 14.39 2.63 -0.53
N LEU A 328 13.72 1.51 -0.83
CA LEU A 328 14.36 0.19 -0.81
C LEU A 328 15.48 0.07 -1.84
N SER A 329 15.18 0.46 -3.08
CA SER A 329 16.14 0.39 -4.19
C SER A 329 17.38 1.23 -3.89
N THR A 330 17.21 2.46 -3.39
CA THR A 330 18.32 3.33 -2.96
C THR A 330 19.14 2.72 -1.82
N GLN A 331 18.50 2.10 -0.81
CA GLN A 331 19.26 1.45 0.27
C GLN A 331 20.02 0.22 -0.23
N ALA A 332 19.42 -0.56 -1.13
CA ALA A 332 20.05 -1.74 -1.69
C ALA A 332 21.25 -1.38 -2.59
N GLU A 333 21.17 -0.29 -3.33
CA GLU A 333 22.29 0.29 -4.08
C GLU A 333 23.43 0.72 -3.15
N LYS A 334 23.13 1.34 -2.01
CA LYS A 334 24.16 1.69 -1.01
C LYS A 334 24.89 0.47 -0.44
N VAL A 335 24.18 -0.65 -0.28
CA VAL A 335 24.79 -1.94 0.10
C VAL A 335 25.74 -2.41 -0.99
N ALA A 336 25.32 -2.34 -2.26
CA ALA A 336 26.16 -2.70 -3.41
C ALA A 336 27.44 -1.85 -3.46
N ILE A 337 27.32 -0.52 -3.40
CA ILE A 337 28.45 0.42 -3.38
C ILE A 337 29.37 0.12 -2.20
N THR A 338 28.82 0.03 -0.98
CA THR A 338 29.63 -0.27 0.23
C THR A 338 30.38 -1.58 0.07
N SER A 339 29.74 -2.62 -0.49
CA SER A 339 30.38 -3.91 -0.70
C SER A 339 31.58 -3.82 -1.66
N CYS A 340 31.50 -2.99 -2.69
CA CYS A 340 32.60 -2.74 -3.64
C CYS A 340 33.73 -1.90 -3.04
N GLU A 341 33.41 -0.97 -2.14
CA GLU A 341 34.37 -0.09 -1.45
C GLU A 341 35.08 -0.76 -0.26
N LEU A 342 34.74 -2.01 0.07
CA LEU A 342 35.41 -2.74 1.13
C LEU A 342 36.91 -2.89 0.80
N GLU A 343 37.78 -2.58 1.76
CA GLU A 343 39.23 -2.82 1.66
C GLU A 343 39.54 -4.33 1.80
N TRP A 344 38.97 -5.16 0.93
CA TRP A 344 39.00 -6.61 0.96
C TRP A 344 40.43 -7.18 0.91
N TYR A 345 41.37 -6.41 0.35
CA TYR A 345 42.80 -6.75 0.30
C TYR A 345 43.46 -6.78 1.69
N ARG A 346 42.82 -6.26 2.73
CA ARG A 346 43.30 -6.31 4.12
C ARG A 346 42.91 -7.61 4.84
N LEU A 347 42.17 -8.49 4.18
CA LEU A 347 41.69 -9.75 4.76
C LEU A 347 42.56 -10.94 4.32
N PRO A 348 42.62 -12.01 5.13
CA PRO A 348 43.36 -13.22 4.77
C PRO A 348 42.87 -13.83 3.43
N ASP A 349 43.79 -14.35 2.61
CA ASP A 349 43.53 -14.83 1.23
C ASP A 349 42.31 -15.75 1.08
N LYS A 350 42.12 -16.69 2.01
CA LYS A 350 40.99 -17.64 1.99
C LYS A 350 39.63 -16.95 2.21
N LYS A 351 39.61 -15.78 2.86
CA LYS A 351 38.39 -15.02 3.21
C LYS A 351 38.04 -13.96 2.16
N ALA A 352 39.01 -13.47 1.40
CA ALA A 352 38.79 -12.54 0.29
C ALA A 352 37.80 -13.12 -0.75
N ARG A 353 37.85 -14.43 -1.03
CA ARG A 353 36.91 -15.10 -1.95
C ARG A 353 35.44 -15.04 -1.49
N SER A 354 35.19 -15.13 -0.18
CA SER A 354 33.82 -15.04 0.35
C SER A 354 33.23 -13.63 0.19
N ILE A 355 34.06 -12.61 0.16
CA ILE A 355 33.64 -11.23 -0.08
C ILE A 355 33.30 -11.00 -1.55
N VAL A 356 33.99 -11.66 -2.48
CA VAL A 356 33.59 -11.63 -3.90
C VAL A 356 32.15 -12.13 -4.05
N LEU A 357 31.79 -13.23 -3.37
CA LEU A 357 30.40 -13.72 -3.36
C LEU A 357 29.43 -12.69 -2.75
N LEU A 358 29.82 -12.07 -1.64
CA LEU A 358 29.05 -11.01 -0.97
C LEU A 358 28.79 -9.82 -1.91
N MET A 359 29.81 -9.38 -2.67
CA MET A 359 29.73 -8.30 -3.65
C MET A 359 28.81 -8.66 -4.81
N ILE A 360 28.96 -9.85 -5.40
CA ILE A 360 28.09 -10.33 -6.48
C ILE A 360 26.62 -10.34 -6.02
N MET A 361 26.37 -10.82 -4.80
CA MET A 361 25.03 -10.87 -4.23
C MET A 361 24.48 -9.48 -3.90
N SER A 362 25.32 -8.54 -3.45
CA SER A 362 24.89 -7.16 -3.17
C SER A 362 24.58 -6.38 -4.45
N ASN A 363 25.31 -6.63 -5.54
CA ASN A 363 25.08 -6.02 -6.86
C ASN A 363 23.83 -6.54 -7.59
N ALA A 364 23.19 -7.59 -7.08
CA ALA A 364 21.89 -8.07 -7.54
C ALA A 364 20.80 -7.77 -6.48
N PRO A 365 20.46 -6.49 -6.21
CA PRO A 365 19.56 -6.15 -5.11
C PRO A 365 18.16 -6.73 -5.32
N THR A 366 17.57 -7.23 -4.24
CA THR A 366 16.18 -7.69 -4.27
C THR A 366 15.27 -6.48 -4.28
N LYS A 367 14.77 -6.13 -5.47
CA LYS A 367 13.75 -5.11 -5.66
C LYS A 367 12.37 -5.69 -5.46
N ILE A 368 11.43 -4.81 -5.14
CA ILE A 368 10.02 -5.15 -5.08
C ILE A 368 9.38 -4.74 -6.40
N SER A 369 8.60 -5.64 -6.98
CA SER A 369 7.97 -5.45 -8.29
C SER A 369 6.45 -5.68 -8.23
N ALA A 370 5.73 -4.91 -9.03
CA ALA A 370 4.32 -5.09 -9.31
C ALA A 370 4.13 -6.29 -10.25
N GLY A 371 3.60 -7.39 -9.72
CA GLY A 371 3.33 -8.61 -10.48
C GLY A 371 4.52 -9.22 -11.24
N LYS A 372 5.77 -8.90 -10.86
CA LYS A 372 7.00 -9.22 -11.62
C LYS A 372 7.11 -8.56 -13.00
N PHE A 373 6.25 -7.59 -13.32
CA PHE A 373 6.28 -6.84 -14.58
C PHE A 373 7.13 -5.58 -14.47
N VAL A 374 6.95 -4.82 -13.38
CA VAL A 374 7.61 -3.51 -13.21
C VAL A 374 8.07 -3.31 -11.76
N ASP A 375 9.29 -2.82 -11.57
CA ASP A 375 9.81 -2.49 -10.24
C ASP A 375 9.04 -1.30 -9.64
N LEU A 376 8.75 -1.31 -8.34
CA LEU A 376 8.21 -0.14 -7.65
C LEU A 376 9.33 0.91 -7.47
N SER A 377 9.22 2.02 -8.17
CA SER A 377 10.22 3.10 -8.19
C SER A 377 9.60 4.44 -8.58
N LEU A 378 10.32 5.54 -8.35
CA LEU A 378 9.90 6.86 -8.84
C LEU A 378 9.89 6.93 -10.37
N LYS A 379 10.70 6.11 -11.05
CA LYS A 379 10.63 5.95 -12.51
C LYS A 379 9.27 5.40 -12.93
N THR A 380 8.79 4.35 -12.27
CA THR A 380 7.47 3.75 -12.52
C THR A 380 6.34 4.74 -12.27
N PHE A 381 6.44 5.57 -11.23
CA PHE A 381 5.50 6.70 -11.04
C PHE A 381 5.50 7.65 -12.24
N GLY A 382 6.68 8.04 -12.74
CA GLY A 382 6.78 8.87 -13.95
C GLY A 382 6.18 8.19 -15.19
N ASP A 383 6.38 6.88 -15.35
CA ASP A 383 5.83 6.10 -16.45
C ASP A 383 4.30 5.98 -16.34
N VAL A 384 3.74 5.84 -15.13
CA VAL A 384 2.29 5.90 -14.86
C VAL A 384 1.71 7.25 -15.29
N MET A 385 2.34 8.36 -14.89
CA MET A 385 1.87 9.70 -15.25
C MET A 385 1.91 9.94 -16.77
N LYS A 386 2.99 9.51 -17.44
CA LYS A 386 3.09 9.58 -18.91
C LYS A 386 2.04 8.73 -19.61
N THR A 387 1.83 7.51 -19.13
CA THR A 387 0.87 6.56 -19.70
C THR A 387 -0.56 7.07 -19.54
N ALA A 388 -0.91 7.59 -18.36
CA ALA A 388 -2.21 8.23 -18.14
C ALA A 388 -2.42 9.44 -19.05
N GLY A 389 -1.39 10.28 -19.25
CA GLY A 389 -1.44 11.41 -20.18
C GLY A 389 -1.57 11.00 -21.65
N ALA A 390 -0.91 9.92 -22.07
CA ALA A 390 -1.00 9.39 -23.42
C ALA A 390 -2.39 8.82 -23.72
N TYR A 391 -2.95 8.01 -22.82
CA TYR A 391 -4.31 7.49 -22.95
C TYR A 391 -5.36 8.61 -22.87
N PHE A 392 -5.13 9.62 -22.04
CA PHE A 392 -5.98 10.81 -22.00
C PHE A 392 -6.01 11.52 -23.37
N ASN A 393 -4.85 11.77 -23.99
CA ASN A 393 -4.78 12.39 -25.32
C ASN A 393 -5.45 11.53 -26.39
N MET A 394 -5.31 10.20 -26.31
CA MET A 394 -5.99 9.28 -27.22
C MET A 394 -7.52 9.34 -27.06
N LEU A 395 -8.03 9.29 -25.81
CA LEU A 395 -9.46 9.43 -25.53
C LEU A 395 -10.01 10.76 -26.05
N ARG A 396 -9.25 11.85 -25.90
CA ARG A 396 -9.62 13.15 -26.42
C ARG A 396 -9.75 13.13 -27.95
N ASN A 397 -8.76 12.61 -28.67
CA ASN A 397 -8.76 12.57 -30.14
C ASN A 397 -9.81 11.62 -30.75
N VAL A 398 -10.31 10.64 -29.99
CA VAL A 398 -11.34 9.70 -30.46
C VAL A 398 -12.76 10.24 -30.21
N VAL A 399 -12.92 11.11 -29.22
CA VAL A 399 -14.23 11.66 -28.83
C VAL A 399 -14.49 13.06 -29.44
N GLU A 400 -13.45 13.84 -29.72
CA GLU A 400 -13.51 14.98 -30.66
C GLU A 400 -13.64 14.48 -32.11
#